data_AF-A0A7V6M1M5-F1
#
_entry.id   AF-A0A7V6M1M5-F1
#
_cell.length_a   1.000
_cell.length_b   1.000
_cell.length_c   1.000
_cell.angle_alpha   90.00
_cell.angle_beta   90.00
_cell.angle_gamma   90.00
#
_symmetry.space_group_name_H-M   'P 1'
#
loop_
_entity.id
_entity.type
_entity.pdbx_description
1 polymer ?
#
loop_
_entity_poly.entity_id
_entity_poly.type
_entity_poly.pdbx_seq_one_letter_code
_entity_poly.pdbx_strand_id
1 'polypeptide(L)'
;MKRTLLILPLFLLWIDVFSQSASFYTKSALWFRSNELDTSEKHWKNIGKDSVSAESKAFCSLSEKDINFHKSLAFTDSLSVLVADYPFSPISHLSVITVFHVSDTSSEHGIWSLLVNDRQLTGLTDRRLLREKSYYPYPLKRQGIPIIQVSVQSFAKNRSDSIRFVMGQCEMPDSSTSYFQGDIAECMVFDKFLKKAEILRIESYLAIKYGISLFESNYVGSNDSILWNYDSNQTYSHSIAGIGRDSVFGLYQRQGSSVEEDLLCIGAGCIMPYNTDNSVYVAEGRYLIWGHNDGNLTCENSEDSIPLWDRKWLMQSTGSSVLPTQVRIKMPLVKNKQNYYLVIDRSGSGAFDSLDCDYFVHDSIDSNYVYFNTLLSDKSFLGW
;
A
#
# COMPACT_ATOMS: atom_id res chain seq x y z
N MET A 1 -46.06 -46.65 -31.90
CA MET A 1 -45.59 -46.07 -30.62
C MET A 1 -44.39 -45.18 -30.90
N LYS A 2 -44.57 -43.86 -30.89
CA LYS A 2 -43.48 -42.87 -31.04
C LYS A 2 -42.68 -42.86 -29.73
N ARG A 3 -41.37 -43.13 -29.80
CA ARG A 3 -40.46 -42.99 -28.65
C ARG A 3 -40.00 -41.53 -28.59
N THR A 4 -40.51 -40.80 -27.60
CA THR A 4 -40.08 -39.44 -27.28
C THR A 4 -38.71 -39.51 -26.62
N LEU A 5 -37.68 -38.96 -27.28
CA LEU A 5 -36.33 -38.84 -26.74
C LEU A 5 -36.31 -37.65 -25.76
N LEU A 6 -36.16 -37.93 -24.47
CA LEU A 6 -36.05 -36.91 -23.43
C LEU A 6 -34.60 -36.39 -23.41
N ILE A 7 -34.37 -35.18 -23.95
CA ILE A 7 -33.07 -34.51 -23.88
C ILE A 7 -33.03 -33.73 -22.56
N LEU A 8 -32.26 -34.22 -21.59
CA LEU A 8 -31.96 -33.51 -20.35
C LEU A 8 -30.92 -32.41 -20.64
N PRO A 9 -31.15 -31.13 -20.32
CA PRO A 9 -30.10 -30.12 -20.44
C PRO A 9 -29.11 -30.31 -19.29
N LEU A 10 -27.87 -30.66 -19.62
CA LEU A 10 -26.75 -30.71 -18.69
C LEU A 10 -26.45 -29.25 -18.28
N PHE A 11 -26.90 -28.85 -17.09
CA PHE A 11 -26.44 -27.60 -16.49
C PHE A 11 -24.94 -27.73 -16.21
N LEU A 12 -24.13 -27.13 -17.07
CA LEU A 12 -22.71 -26.87 -16.80
C LEU A 12 -22.65 -25.91 -15.62
N LEU A 13 -22.49 -26.47 -14.42
CA LEU A 13 -21.99 -25.73 -13.27
C LEU A 13 -20.66 -25.12 -13.70
N TRP A 14 -20.63 -23.78 -13.79
CA TRP A 14 -19.39 -23.02 -13.81
C TRP A 14 -18.66 -23.31 -12.51
N ILE A 15 -17.77 -24.30 -12.56
CA ILE A 15 -16.71 -24.43 -11.57
C ILE A 15 -15.68 -23.40 -12.00
N ASP A 16 -15.60 -22.29 -11.27
CA ASP A 16 -14.45 -21.40 -11.36
C ASP A 16 -13.22 -22.23 -10.99
N VAL A 17 -12.48 -22.65 -12.01
CA VAL A 17 -11.17 -23.27 -11.84
C VAL A 17 -10.24 -22.16 -11.37
N PHE A 18 -10.11 -22.00 -10.05
CA PHE A 18 -9.02 -21.25 -9.43
C PHE A 18 -7.70 -21.97 -9.78
N SER A 19 -7.14 -21.59 -10.92
CA SER A 19 -5.87 -22.10 -11.42
C SER A 19 -4.70 -21.42 -10.69
N GLN A 20 -4.01 -22.18 -9.83
CA GLN A 20 -2.62 -22.00 -9.37
C GLN A 20 -2.13 -20.64 -8.83
N SER A 21 -2.99 -19.79 -8.26
CA SER A 21 -2.54 -18.63 -7.45
C SER A 21 -2.89 -18.72 -5.95
N ALA A 22 -3.37 -19.87 -5.48
CA ALA A 22 -3.79 -20.12 -4.10
C ALA A 22 -2.66 -20.14 -3.03
N SER A 23 -1.43 -19.74 -3.36
CA SER A 23 -0.25 -20.08 -2.55
C SER A 23 0.28 -18.99 -1.62
N PHE A 24 -0.23 -17.76 -1.68
CA PHE A 24 0.37 -16.64 -0.95
C PHE A 24 -0.31 -16.34 0.40
N TYR A 25 -1.62 -16.11 0.40
CA TYR A 25 -2.40 -15.80 1.61
C TYR A 25 -2.58 -17.02 2.54
N THR A 26 -2.50 -18.24 2.00
CA THR A 26 -2.54 -19.50 2.78
C THR A 26 -1.32 -19.71 3.69
N LYS A 27 -0.41 -18.71 3.81
CA LYS A 27 0.88 -18.85 4.51
C LYS A 27 1.14 -17.87 5.66
N SER A 28 0.44 -16.74 5.80
CA SER A 28 0.59 -15.91 7.00
C SER A 28 -0.14 -16.55 8.17
N ALA A 29 0.46 -16.56 9.36
CA ALA A 29 -0.22 -16.99 10.58
C ALA A 29 -1.27 -15.96 10.98
N LEU A 30 -0.86 -14.69 11.04
CA LEU A 30 -1.76 -13.56 11.30
C LEU A 30 -1.67 -12.55 10.15
N TRP A 31 -2.80 -11.96 9.81
CA TRP A 31 -2.91 -10.87 8.85
C TRP A 31 -4.12 -10.01 9.20
N PHE A 32 -3.84 -8.80 9.64
CA PHE A 32 -4.80 -7.76 9.97
C PHE A 32 -4.64 -6.61 8.98
N ARG A 33 -5.71 -6.20 8.29
CA ARG A 33 -5.65 -5.12 7.29
C ARG A 33 -6.83 -4.17 7.41
N SER A 34 -6.61 -2.90 7.09
CA SER A 34 -7.56 -1.84 7.43
C SER A 34 -8.92 -1.91 6.70
N ASN A 35 -8.98 -2.57 5.55
CA ASN A 35 -10.24 -2.81 4.83
C ASN A 35 -11.10 -3.94 5.42
N GLU A 36 -10.59 -4.65 6.44
CA GLU A 36 -11.33 -5.66 7.22
C GLU A 36 -11.62 -5.16 8.64
N LEU A 37 -11.53 -3.85 8.86
CA LEU A 37 -11.69 -3.27 10.17
C LEU A 37 -13.18 -3.14 10.52
N ASP A 38 -13.63 -3.97 11.47
CA ASP A 38 -14.94 -3.81 12.10
C ASP A 38 -14.79 -3.07 13.43
N THR A 39 -15.21 -1.81 13.43
CA THR A 39 -15.13 -0.95 14.61
C THR A 39 -16.27 -1.18 15.60
N SER A 40 -17.34 -1.86 15.18
CA SER A 40 -18.52 -2.08 16.02
C SER A 40 -18.30 -3.20 17.05
N GLU A 41 -17.47 -4.18 16.71
CA GLU A 41 -17.28 -5.40 17.49
C GLU A 41 -15.98 -5.42 18.32
N LYS A 42 -15.24 -4.31 18.35
CA LYS A 42 -13.95 -4.16 19.07
C LYS A 42 -12.89 -5.22 18.72
N HIS A 43 -12.99 -5.84 17.56
CA HIS A 43 -12.04 -6.83 17.09
C HIS A 43 -11.52 -6.49 15.70
N TRP A 44 -10.25 -6.80 15.46
CA TRP A 44 -9.66 -6.77 14.12
C TRP A 44 -9.51 -8.20 13.63
N LYS A 45 -10.28 -8.57 12.62
CA LYS A 45 -10.35 -9.93 12.12
C LYS A 45 -9.03 -10.36 11.46
N ASN A 46 -8.53 -11.55 11.81
CA ASN A 46 -7.46 -12.19 11.06
C ASN A 46 -7.99 -12.77 9.74
N ILE A 47 -7.30 -12.48 8.65
CA ILE A 47 -7.54 -13.10 7.34
C ILE A 47 -6.42 -14.06 6.90
N GLY A 48 -5.44 -14.30 7.78
CA GLY A 48 -4.39 -15.30 7.60
C GLY A 48 -4.89 -16.72 7.91
N LYS A 49 -4.02 -17.56 8.46
CA LYS A 49 -4.40 -18.89 8.96
C LYS A 49 -5.29 -18.75 10.19
N ASP A 50 -6.35 -19.57 10.24
CA ASP A 50 -7.30 -19.65 11.35
C ASP A 50 -8.09 -18.35 11.62
N SER A 51 -9.25 -18.48 12.25
CA SER A 51 -10.19 -17.35 12.47
C SER A 51 -10.01 -16.65 13.82
N VAL A 52 -8.77 -16.53 14.30
CA VAL A 52 -8.46 -15.73 15.50
C VAL A 52 -8.70 -14.24 15.21
N SER A 53 -9.10 -13.44 16.19
CA SER A 53 -9.16 -11.99 16.04
C SER A 53 -8.21 -11.30 17.01
N ALA A 54 -7.74 -10.11 16.65
CA ALA A 54 -7.10 -9.23 17.62
C ALA A 54 -8.18 -8.46 18.38
N GLU A 55 -8.12 -8.47 19.69
CA GLU A 55 -9.11 -7.84 20.57
C GLU A 55 -8.45 -6.73 21.38
N SER A 56 -9.22 -5.68 21.68
CA SER A 56 -8.77 -4.64 22.61
C SER A 56 -9.68 -4.55 23.82
N LYS A 57 -9.09 -4.34 25.01
CA LYS A 57 -9.83 -4.08 26.24
C LYS A 57 -10.54 -2.72 26.22
N ALA A 58 -9.94 -1.72 25.55
CA ALA A 58 -10.51 -0.40 25.31
C ALA A 58 -10.44 -0.08 23.81
N PHE A 59 -11.54 0.37 23.22
CA PHE A 59 -11.65 0.40 21.76
C PHE A 59 -10.63 1.34 21.09
N CYS A 60 -9.80 0.81 20.18
CA CYS A 60 -8.97 1.61 19.28
C CYS A 60 -9.88 2.27 18.24
N SER A 61 -9.88 3.60 18.14
CA SER A 61 -10.70 4.31 17.17
C SER A 61 -10.14 4.20 15.75
N LEU A 62 -10.99 4.47 14.77
CA LEU A 62 -10.51 4.82 13.43
C LEU A 62 -9.68 6.09 13.49
N SER A 63 -8.61 6.13 12.69
CA SER A 63 -7.86 7.37 12.48
C SER A 63 -8.71 8.42 11.75
N GLU A 64 -8.49 9.69 12.11
CA GLU A 64 -9.13 10.82 11.44
C GLU A 64 -8.58 11.05 10.03
N LYS A 65 -7.35 10.62 9.78
CA LYS A 65 -6.67 10.74 8.48
C LYS A 65 -6.55 9.37 7.83
N ASP A 66 -6.81 9.32 6.53
CA ASP A 66 -6.54 8.14 5.73
C ASP A 66 -5.05 8.05 5.36
N ILE A 67 -4.64 6.84 4.99
CA ILE A 67 -3.36 6.56 4.34
C ILE A 67 -3.68 6.11 2.92
N ASN A 68 -3.46 7.02 1.96
CA ASN A 68 -3.72 6.78 0.54
C ASN A 68 -5.14 6.22 0.27
N PHE A 69 -6.15 6.93 0.76
CA PHE A 69 -7.57 6.61 0.65
C PHE A 69 -8.02 5.34 1.41
N HIS A 70 -7.18 4.80 2.29
CA HIS A 70 -7.54 3.73 3.22
C HIS A 70 -7.58 4.23 4.65
N LYS A 71 -8.59 3.79 5.40
CA LYS A 71 -8.64 3.98 6.85
C LYS A 71 -7.48 3.24 7.53
N SER A 72 -7.23 3.57 8.79
CA SER A 72 -6.28 2.90 9.68
C SER A 72 -6.81 2.95 11.11
N LEU A 73 -6.19 2.18 12.01
CA LEU A 73 -6.49 2.25 13.44
C LEU A 73 -5.58 3.25 14.12
N ALA A 74 -6.18 4.15 14.89
CA ALA A 74 -5.47 5.08 15.74
C ALA A 74 -5.16 4.48 17.11
N PHE A 75 -3.93 4.71 17.55
CA PHE A 75 -3.39 4.36 18.86
C PHE A 75 -3.01 5.67 19.54
N THR A 76 -3.78 6.07 20.55
CA THR A 76 -3.68 7.40 21.14
C THR A 76 -3.11 7.40 22.55
N ASP A 77 -3.16 6.26 23.24
CA ASP A 77 -2.80 6.14 24.65
C ASP A 77 -2.42 4.70 25.04
N SER A 78 -2.14 4.49 26.33
CA SER A 78 -1.79 3.18 26.89
C SER A 78 -2.93 2.15 26.90
N LEU A 79 -4.16 2.56 26.62
CA LEU A 79 -5.34 1.68 26.58
C LEU A 79 -5.62 1.18 25.16
N SER A 80 -5.09 1.88 24.16
CA SER A 80 -5.16 1.53 22.75
C SER A 80 -4.22 0.37 22.44
N VAL A 81 -4.55 -0.86 22.86
CA VAL A 81 -3.70 -2.03 22.68
C VAL A 81 -4.52 -3.20 22.15
N LEU A 82 -4.10 -3.75 21.01
CA LEU A 82 -4.73 -4.91 20.38
C LEU A 82 -3.93 -6.17 20.65
N VAL A 83 -4.62 -7.25 21.01
CA VAL A 83 -4.02 -8.52 21.42
C VAL A 83 -4.62 -9.65 20.60
N ALA A 84 -3.77 -10.43 19.94
CA ALA A 84 -4.15 -11.66 19.25
C ALA A 84 -3.37 -12.84 19.86
N ASP A 85 -4.08 -13.76 20.52
CA ASP A 85 -3.49 -15.01 21.01
C ASP A 85 -3.54 -16.06 19.89
N TYR A 86 -2.38 -16.55 19.45
CA TYR A 86 -2.30 -17.51 18.35
C TYR A 86 -1.45 -18.75 18.74
N PRO A 87 -1.98 -19.97 18.57
CA PRO A 87 -1.28 -21.20 18.92
C PRO A 87 -0.30 -21.59 17.80
N PHE A 88 0.89 -20.98 17.79
CA PHE A 88 1.90 -21.34 16.80
C PHE A 88 2.42 -22.78 17.00
N SER A 89 2.64 -23.48 15.88
CA SER A 89 3.53 -24.65 15.86
C SER A 89 4.97 -24.20 16.17
N PRO A 90 5.88 -25.07 16.67
CA PRO A 90 7.11 -24.60 17.28
C PRO A 90 7.90 -23.63 16.41
N ILE A 91 7.96 -22.36 16.80
CA ILE A 91 8.59 -21.32 15.97
C ILE A 91 10.10 -21.37 16.13
N SER A 92 10.79 -21.43 15.00
CA SER A 92 12.23 -21.20 14.89
C SER A 92 12.53 -19.89 14.18
N HIS A 93 11.57 -19.41 13.39
CA HIS A 93 11.69 -18.24 12.54
C HIS A 93 10.38 -17.46 12.53
N LEU A 94 10.52 -16.15 12.36
CA LEU A 94 9.40 -15.23 12.37
C LEU A 94 9.69 -14.08 11.41
N SER A 95 8.73 -13.77 10.55
CA SER A 95 8.74 -12.52 9.80
C SER A 95 7.50 -11.72 10.15
N VAL A 96 7.67 -10.45 10.53
CA VAL A 96 6.57 -9.52 10.80
C VAL A 96 6.67 -8.37 9.83
N ILE A 97 5.58 -8.06 9.15
CA ILE A 97 5.47 -6.89 8.27
C ILE A 97 4.38 -5.99 8.83
N THR A 98 4.68 -4.70 9.00
CA THR A 98 3.74 -3.73 9.57
C THR A 98 3.76 -2.45 8.76
N VAL A 99 2.58 -1.92 8.46
CA VAL A 99 2.39 -0.57 7.93
C VAL A 99 1.89 0.31 9.05
N PHE A 100 2.68 1.31 9.41
CA PHE A 100 2.34 2.24 10.49
C PHE A 100 2.83 3.65 10.21
N HIS A 101 2.26 4.62 10.93
CA HIS A 101 2.65 6.02 10.90
C HIS A 101 2.77 6.53 12.35
N VAL A 102 3.94 7.05 12.71
CA VAL A 102 4.19 7.59 14.06
C VAL A 102 3.77 9.07 14.08
N SER A 103 2.92 9.44 15.03
CA SER A 103 2.45 10.84 15.15
C SER A 103 3.39 11.72 15.97
N ASP A 104 4.02 11.19 17.02
CA ASP A 104 5.03 11.88 17.82
C ASP A 104 6.43 11.33 17.52
N THR A 105 7.30 12.15 16.93
CA THR A 105 8.69 11.73 16.64
C THR A 105 9.66 12.13 17.76
N SER A 106 9.19 12.82 18.82
CA SER A 106 10.03 13.29 19.92
C SER A 106 10.38 12.17 20.89
N SER A 107 9.45 11.25 21.14
CA SER A 107 9.63 10.09 22.00
C SER A 107 9.73 8.78 21.21
N GLU A 108 10.08 7.69 21.89
CA GLU A 108 10.17 6.35 21.28
C GLU A 108 8.90 5.56 21.60
N HIS A 109 8.31 4.96 20.57
CA HIS A 109 7.00 4.34 20.59
C HIS A 109 7.06 2.85 20.23
N GLY A 110 6.48 2.01 21.09
CA GLY A 110 6.39 0.56 20.90
C GLY A 110 5.26 0.18 19.95
N ILE A 111 5.58 -0.24 18.73
CA ILE A 111 4.61 -0.53 17.66
C ILE A 111 3.95 -1.89 17.88
N TRP A 112 4.73 -2.94 18.13
CA TRP A 112 4.22 -4.28 18.42
C TRP A 112 5.21 -5.11 19.20
N SER A 113 4.70 -6.09 19.96
CA SER A 113 5.49 -7.09 20.68
C SER A 113 4.90 -8.49 20.54
N LEU A 114 5.77 -9.49 20.68
CA LEU A 114 5.40 -10.90 20.74
C LEU A 114 5.80 -11.46 22.09
N LEU A 115 4.82 -11.97 22.81
CA LEU A 115 4.99 -12.52 24.15
C LEU A 115 4.84 -14.04 24.11
N VAL A 116 5.68 -14.70 24.89
CA VAL A 116 5.62 -16.14 25.17
C VAL A 116 5.58 -16.32 26.68
N ASN A 117 4.54 -17.00 27.19
CA ASN A 117 4.33 -17.17 28.63
C ASN A 117 4.42 -15.83 29.39
N ASP A 118 3.74 -14.81 28.85
CA ASP A 118 3.69 -13.42 29.34
C ASP A 118 5.03 -12.67 29.40
N ARG A 119 6.08 -13.19 28.75
CA ARG A 119 7.38 -12.51 28.62
C ARG A 119 7.60 -12.07 27.19
N GLN A 120 8.03 -10.82 27.00
CA GLN A 120 8.36 -10.32 25.67
C GLN A 120 9.56 -11.07 25.10
N LEU A 121 9.32 -11.82 24.02
CA LEU A 121 10.36 -12.49 23.25
C LEU A 121 11.07 -11.48 22.33
N THR A 122 10.27 -10.66 21.67
CA THR A 122 10.71 -9.61 20.76
C THR A 122 9.64 -8.53 20.62
N GLY A 123 10.05 -7.33 20.21
CA GLY A 123 9.14 -6.26 19.83
C GLY A 123 9.81 -5.30 18.87
N LEU A 124 9.04 -4.37 18.35
CA LEU A 124 9.51 -3.32 17.45
C LEU A 124 9.06 -1.97 18.00
N THR A 125 10.00 -1.05 18.11
CA THR A 125 9.72 0.37 18.27
C THR A 125 10.03 1.11 16.97
N ASP A 126 9.64 2.38 16.91
CA ASP A 126 10.04 3.32 15.87
C ASP A 126 11.56 3.64 15.88
N ARG A 127 12.36 3.07 16.79
CA ARG A 127 13.81 3.31 16.85
C ARG A 127 14.67 2.06 16.93
N ARG A 128 14.09 0.90 17.24
CA ARG A 128 14.85 -0.35 17.42
C ARG A 128 13.97 -1.58 17.33
N LEU A 129 14.63 -2.67 16.92
CA LEU A 129 14.12 -4.03 17.11
C LEU A 129 14.56 -4.53 18.49
N LEU A 130 13.59 -4.85 19.34
CA LEU A 130 13.78 -5.39 20.67
C LEU A 130 13.86 -6.91 20.66
N ARG A 131 14.72 -7.47 21.52
CA ARG A 131 14.82 -8.89 21.86
C ARG A 131 14.99 -9.04 23.37
N GLU A 132 14.69 -10.22 23.91
CA GLU A 132 14.74 -10.52 25.36
C GLU A 132 15.83 -9.80 26.17
N LYS A 133 17.08 -9.76 25.68
CA LYS A 133 18.22 -9.14 26.41
C LYS A 133 19.04 -8.14 25.59
N SER A 134 18.59 -7.80 24.39
CA SER A 134 19.36 -6.97 23.45
C SER A 134 18.42 -6.19 22.55
N TYR A 135 18.92 -5.13 21.94
CA TYR A 135 18.19 -4.42 20.90
C TYR A 135 19.13 -4.08 19.76
N TYR A 136 18.55 -3.90 18.58
CA TYR A 136 19.25 -3.45 17.39
C TYR A 136 18.68 -2.08 17.00
N PRO A 137 19.51 -1.03 16.91
CA PRO A 137 19.03 0.26 16.45
C PRO A 137 18.44 0.11 15.05
N TYR A 138 17.28 0.71 14.86
CA TYR A 138 16.53 0.73 13.63
C TYR A 138 16.17 2.19 13.33
N PRO A 139 17.05 2.94 12.66
CA PRO A 139 16.70 4.31 12.28
C PRO A 139 15.58 4.24 11.24
N LEU A 140 14.43 4.85 11.53
CA LEU A 140 13.44 5.11 10.50
C LEU A 140 14.10 5.95 9.41
N LYS A 141 14.10 5.43 8.18
CA LYS A 141 14.71 6.12 7.04
C LYS A 141 13.99 7.43 6.70
N ARG A 142 12.73 7.57 7.12
CA ARG A 142 11.87 8.74 6.88
C ARG A 142 10.98 8.98 8.11
N GLN A 143 10.82 10.23 8.51
CA GLN A 143 9.97 10.64 9.63
C GLN A 143 8.73 11.37 9.09
N GLY A 144 7.59 11.25 9.80
CA GLY A 144 6.37 12.00 9.49
C GLY A 144 5.56 11.51 8.28
N ILE A 145 5.90 10.34 7.72
CA ILE A 145 5.09 9.66 6.71
C ILE A 145 4.85 8.19 7.12
N PRO A 146 3.81 7.53 6.58
CA PRO A 146 3.60 6.09 6.74
C PRO A 146 4.79 5.26 6.23
N ILE A 147 5.08 4.14 6.91
CA ILE A 147 6.25 3.29 6.66
C ILE A 147 5.83 1.83 6.57
N ILE A 148 6.41 1.10 5.63
CA ILE A 148 6.38 -0.37 5.58
C ILE A 148 7.62 -0.87 6.31
N GLN A 149 7.41 -1.70 7.33
CA GLN A 149 8.49 -2.24 8.13
C GLN A 149 8.50 -3.75 8.11
N VAL A 150 9.66 -4.33 7.79
CA VAL A 150 9.88 -5.78 7.76
C VAL A 150 10.87 -6.15 8.85
N SER A 151 10.45 -7.01 9.77
CA SER A 151 11.28 -7.60 10.82
C SER A 151 11.40 -9.10 10.58
N VAL A 152 12.63 -9.59 10.49
CA VAL A 152 12.91 -11.02 10.28
C VAL A 152 13.81 -11.52 11.39
N GLN A 153 13.38 -12.59 12.08
CA GLN A 153 14.01 -13.07 13.30
C GLN A 153 14.13 -14.59 13.33
N SER A 154 15.19 -15.06 13.99
CA SER A 154 15.47 -16.46 14.26
C SER A 154 15.67 -16.68 15.75
N PHE A 155 15.21 -17.83 16.24
CA PHE A 155 15.27 -18.21 17.65
C PHE A 155 16.09 -19.49 17.81
N ALA A 156 16.97 -19.53 18.81
CA ALA A 156 17.93 -20.63 19.01
C ALA A 156 17.30 -21.96 19.46
N LYS A 157 16.04 -21.96 19.88
CA LYS A 157 15.30 -23.15 20.33
C LYS A 157 13.87 -23.03 19.81
N ASN A 158 13.33 -24.13 19.31
CA ASN A 158 11.92 -24.22 18.91
C ASN A 158 11.03 -23.86 20.10
N ARG A 159 10.16 -22.87 19.94
CA ARG A 159 9.21 -22.41 20.98
C ARG A 159 7.83 -22.98 20.68
N SER A 160 7.34 -23.89 21.52
CA SER A 160 6.07 -24.61 21.31
C SER A 160 4.90 -23.99 22.11
N ASP A 161 5.05 -22.73 22.49
CA ASP A 161 4.14 -22.02 23.39
C ASP A 161 3.11 -21.20 22.60
N SER A 162 1.95 -20.94 23.20
CA SER A 162 0.99 -19.97 22.64
C SER A 162 1.65 -18.60 22.60
N ILE A 163 1.69 -17.98 21.42
CA ILE A 163 2.28 -16.65 21.25
C ILE A 163 1.16 -15.64 21.30
N ARG A 164 1.38 -14.60 22.08
CA ARG A 164 0.51 -13.43 22.11
C ARG A 164 1.15 -12.33 21.27
N PHE A 165 0.49 -11.95 20.18
CA PHE A 165 0.86 -10.80 19.40
C PHE A 165 0.14 -9.56 19.93
N VAL A 166 0.90 -8.56 20.32
CA VAL A 166 0.41 -7.31 20.91
C VAL A 166 0.78 -6.18 19.97
N MET A 167 -0.21 -5.42 19.50
CA MET A 167 -0.03 -4.20 18.73
C MET A 167 -0.32 -3.00 19.63
N GLY A 168 0.50 -1.95 19.53
CA GLY A 168 0.36 -0.73 20.31
C GLY A 168 1.25 -0.65 21.56
N GLN A 169 2.06 -1.68 21.85
CA GLN A 169 2.83 -1.74 23.09
C GLN A 169 4.10 -2.61 22.97
N CYS A 170 5.16 -2.20 23.68
CA CYS A 170 6.38 -2.97 23.93
C CYS A 170 6.92 -2.79 25.36
N GLU A 171 7.64 -3.78 25.88
CA GLU A 171 8.51 -3.67 27.05
C GLU A 171 9.92 -3.25 26.61
N MET A 172 10.47 -2.20 27.24
CA MET A 172 11.76 -1.61 26.93
C MET A 172 12.90 -2.27 27.74
N PRO A 173 14.17 -2.11 27.35
CA PRO A 173 15.30 -2.73 28.06
C PRO A 173 15.47 -2.31 29.53
N ASP A 174 14.94 -1.14 29.90
CA ASP A 174 14.89 -0.65 31.29
C ASP A 174 13.63 -1.12 32.03
N SER A 175 12.90 -2.07 31.46
CA SER A 175 11.59 -2.58 31.92
C SER A 175 10.48 -1.54 31.96
N SER A 176 10.68 -0.36 31.39
CA SER A 176 9.57 0.57 31.13
C SER A 176 8.68 0.02 30.01
N THR A 177 7.42 0.45 29.98
CA THR A 177 6.52 0.14 28.86
C THR A 177 6.47 1.33 27.93
N SER A 178 6.70 1.09 26.64
CA SER A 178 6.47 2.08 25.58
C SER A 178 5.17 1.76 24.85
N TYR A 179 4.37 2.79 24.64
CA TYR A 179 3.08 2.71 23.95
C TYR A 179 3.16 3.39 22.60
N PHE A 180 2.42 2.84 21.64
CA PHE A 180 2.35 3.43 20.31
C PHE A 180 1.51 4.71 20.33
N GLN A 181 1.98 5.72 19.60
CA GLN A 181 1.20 6.92 19.30
C GLN A 181 1.21 7.18 17.79
N GLY A 182 0.09 6.88 17.15
CA GLY A 182 -0.05 6.99 15.71
C GLY A 182 -1.00 5.96 15.13
N ASP A 183 -0.78 5.58 13.88
CA ASP A 183 -1.71 4.76 13.11
C ASP A 183 -1.08 3.42 12.70
N ILE A 184 -1.81 2.32 12.82
CA ILE A 184 -1.45 1.03 12.21
C ILE A 184 -2.49 0.70 11.15
N ALA A 185 -2.05 0.52 9.90
CA ALA A 185 -2.92 0.24 8.77
C ALA A 185 -2.99 -1.25 8.43
N GLU A 186 -1.87 -1.97 8.59
CA GLU A 186 -1.78 -3.37 8.22
C GLU A 186 -0.66 -4.08 8.99
N CYS A 187 -0.90 -5.32 9.41
CA CYS A 187 0.12 -6.16 10.03
C CYS A 187 0.00 -7.61 9.57
N MET A 188 1.13 -8.22 9.23
CA MET A 188 1.25 -9.63 8.85
C MET A 188 2.30 -10.31 9.72
N VAL A 189 1.99 -11.50 10.22
CA VAL A 189 2.92 -12.35 10.98
C VAL A 189 3.05 -13.70 10.26
N PHE A 190 4.29 -14.09 9.99
CA PHE A 190 4.64 -15.36 9.36
C PHE A 190 5.48 -16.19 10.32
N ASP A 191 5.11 -17.46 10.49
CA ASP A 191 5.81 -18.49 11.27
C ASP A 191 7.02 -19.08 10.53
N LYS A 192 7.57 -18.33 9.58
CA LYS A 192 8.67 -18.72 8.70
C LYS A 192 9.54 -17.54 8.33
N PHE A 193 10.72 -17.85 7.81
CA PHE A 193 11.48 -16.89 7.02
C PHE A 193 10.79 -16.62 5.68
N LEU A 194 10.52 -15.35 5.41
CA LEU A 194 10.20 -14.89 4.07
C LEU A 194 11.48 -14.74 3.25
N LYS A 195 11.47 -15.31 2.05
CA LYS A 195 12.53 -15.08 1.06
C LYS A 195 12.47 -13.65 0.54
N LYS A 196 13.61 -13.12 0.06
CA LYS A 196 13.67 -11.76 -0.53
C LYS A 196 12.58 -11.49 -1.57
N ALA A 197 12.30 -12.45 -2.46
CA ALA A 197 11.24 -12.32 -3.45
C ALA A 197 9.80 -12.36 -2.87
N GLU A 198 9.59 -13.04 -1.74
CA GLU A 198 8.30 -12.98 -1.04
C GLU A 198 8.12 -11.62 -0.37
N ILE A 199 9.16 -11.12 0.31
CA ILE A 199 9.17 -9.79 0.92
C ILE A 199 8.89 -8.72 -0.14
N LEU A 200 9.61 -8.75 -1.27
CA LEU A 200 9.46 -7.74 -2.33
C LEU A 200 8.03 -7.68 -2.89
N ARG A 201 7.34 -8.81 -3.05
CA ARG A 201 5.95 -8.82 -3.52
C ARG A 201 4.98 -8.26 -2.48
N ILE A 202 5.18 -8.57 -1.19
CA ILE A 202 4.38 -7.98 -0.11
C ILE A 202 4.64 -6.47 -0.03
N GLU A 203 5.89 -6.05 -0.07
CA GLU A 203 6.26 -4.64 -0.05
C GLU A 203 5.68 -3.91 -1.27
N SER A 204 5.70 -4.51 -2.47
CA SER A 204 5.08 -3.93 -3.67
C SER A 204 3.58 -3.76 -3.51
N TYR A 205 2.89 -4.78 -2.96
CA TYR A 205 1.47 -4.71 -2.64
C TYR A 205 1.17 -3.56 -1.67
N LEU A 206 1.89 -3.49 -0.55
CA LEU A 206 1.67 -2.49 0.49
C LEU A 206 2.04 -1.08 -0.01
N ALA A 207 3.10 -0.96 -0.80
CA ALA A 207 3.56 0.28 -1.40
C ALA A 207 2.49 0.88 -2.32
N ILE A 208 1.89 0.05 -3.19
CA ILE A 208 0.79 0.49 -4.07
C ILE A 208 -0.45 0.83 -3.25
N LYS A 209 -0.84 -0.01 -2.29
CA LYS A 209 -2.03 0.20 -1.46
C LYS A 209 -1.94 1.49 -0.65
N TYR A 210 -0.82 1.71 0.00
CA TYR A 210 -0.64 2.81 0.95
C TYR A 210 0.17 4.00 0.41
N GLY A 211 0.54 3.98 -0.88
CA GLY A 211 1.23 5.10 -1.53
C GLY A 211 2.66 5.35 -1.03
N ILE A 212 3.31 4.32 -0.49
CA ILE A 212 4.64 4.41 0.13
C ILE A 212 5.70 3.99 -0.89
N SER A 213 6.63 4.86 -1.27
CA SER A 213 7.65 4.46 -2.25
C SER A 213 8.66 3.49 -1.66
N LEU A 214 9.00 2.46 -2.42
CA LEU A 214 10.09 1.55 -2.08
C LEU A 214 11.43 2.19 -2.47
N PHE A 215 12.40 2.13 -1.56
CA PHE A 215 13.74 2.66 -1.80
C PHE A 215 14.53 1.74 -2.75
N GLU A 216 14.98 2.28 -3.89
CA GLU A 216 15.87 1.61 -4.85
C GLU A 216 15.44 0.17 -5.19
N SER A 217 14.14 -0.04 -5.37
CA SER A 217 13.54 -1.38 -5.48
C SER A 217 12.52 -1.47 -6.61
N ASN A 218 12.45 -2.64 -7.22
CA ASN A 218 11.43 -2.97 -8.21
C ASN A 218 10.06 -3.13 -7.55
N TYR A 219 9.00 -2.88 -8.32
CA TYR A 219 7.64 -3.27 -7.95
C TYR A 219 7.28 -4.54 -8.70
N VAL A 220 6.81 -5.55 -7.98
CA VAL A 220 6.55 -6.88 -8.52
C VAL A 220 5.17 -7.36 -8.06
N GLY A 221 4.33 -7.77 -9.01
CA GLY A 221 3.01 -8.34 -8.75
C GLY A 221 3.07 -9.74 -8.15
N SER A 222 1.94 -10.26 -7.67
CA SER A 222 1.88 -11.61 -7.07
C SER A 222 2.37 -12.73 -7.99
N ASN A 223 2.17 -12.57 -9.29
CA ASN A 223 2.56 -13.48 -10.37
C ASN A 223 3.99 -13.28 -10.88
N ASP A 224 4.85 -12.59 -10.12
CA ASP A 224 6.24 -12.26 -10.46
C ASP A 224 6.39 -11.32 -11.68
N SER A 225 5.31 -10.69 -12.16
CA SER A 225 5.40 -9.64 -13.18
C SER A 225 6.06 -8.38 -12.62
N ILE A 226 7.02 -7.82 -13.36
CA ILE A 226 7.64 -6.55 -13.03
C ILE A 226 6.67 -5.43 -13.40
N LEU A 227 6.18 -4.71 -12.40
CA LEU A 227 5.27 -3.58 -12.54
C LEU A 227 6.03 -2.25 -12.67
N TRP A 228 7.18 -2.16 -11.99
CA TRP A 228 8.14 -1.05 -12.10
C TRP A 228 9.57 -1.58 -11.95
N ASN A 229 10.46 -1.22 -12.87
CA ASN A 229 11.87 -1.59 -12.81
C ASN A 229 12.72 -0.36 -12.39
N TYR A 230 13.31 -0.42 -11.20
CA TYR A 230 14.11 0.69 -10.66
C TYR A 230 15.33 0.99 -11.53
N ASP A 231 16.10 -0.02 -11.92
CA ASP A 231 17.34 0.18 -12.69
C ASP A 231 17.07 0.87 -14.04
N SER A 232 15.95 0.53 -14.68
CA SER A 232 15.53 1.12 -15.96
C SER A 232 14.90 2.51 -15.81
N ASN A 233 14.34 2.81 -14.65
CA ASN A 233 13.54 4.02 -14.40
C ASN A 233 14.12 4.86 -13.26
N GLN A 234 15.42 4.77 -12.99
CA GLN A 234 16.05 5.38 -11.80
C GLN A 234 15.73 6.87 -11.69
N THR A 235 15.84 7.60 -12.81
CA THR A 235 15.52 9.03 -12.87
C THR A 235 14.10 9.34 -12.41
N TYR A 236 13.13 8.47 -12.68
CA TYR A 236 11.71 8.70 -12.38
C TYR A 236 11.23 7.97 -11.13
N SER A 237 12.15 7.42 -10.32
CA SER A 237 11.81 6.58 -9.16
C SER A 237 11.65 7.37 -7.86
N HIS A 238 11.05 8.56 -7.95
CA HIS A 238 10.71 9.40 -6.80
C HIS A 238 9.19 9.47 -6.62
N SER A 239 8.74 9.41 -5.35
CA SER A 239 7.32 9.42 -4.95
C SER A 239 6.45 8.47 -5.79
N ILE A 240 6.88 7.21 -5.90
CA ILE A 240 6.20 6.20 -6.71
C ILE A 240 4.86 5.86 -6.05
N ALA A 241 3.78 5.96 -6.83
CA ALA A 241 2.44 5.56 -6.44
C ALA A 241 1.77 4.76 -7.56
N GLY A 242 0.62 4.17 -7.26
CA GLY A 242 -0.07 3.35 -8.24
C GLY A 242 -1.53 3.08 -7.92
N ILE A 243 -2.24 2.62 -8.94
CA ILE A 243 -3.54 1.96 -8.84
C ILE A 243 -3.45 0.59 -9.51
N GLY A 244 -4.27 -0.36 -9.08
CA GLY A 244 -4.31 -1.67 -9.69
C GLY A 244 -5.02 -2.72 -8.86
N ARG A 245 -5.10 -3.92 -9.43
CA ARG A 245 -5.82 -5.04 -8.83
C ARG A 245 -4.97 -6.31 -8.81
N ASP A 246 -4.86 -6.89 -7.61
CA ASP A 246 -4.19 -8.16 -7.33
C ASP A 246 -5.04 -8.97 -6.35
N SER A 247 -5.80 -9.92 -6.87
CA SER A 247 -6.65 -10.79 -6.07
C SER A 247 -5.87 -11.65 -5.07
N VAL A 248 -4.60 -11.97 -5.35
CA VAL A 248 -3.77 -12.81 -4.46
C VAL A 248 -3.46 -12.08 -3.15
N PHE A 249 -3.24 -10.76 -3.21
CA PHE A 249 -3.08 -9.92 -2.03
C PHE A 249 -4.38 -9.27 -1.55
N GLY A 250 -5.48 -9.44 -2.30
CA GLY A 250 -6.71 -8.66 -2.11
C GLY A 250 -6.50 -7.17 -2.36
N LEU A 251 -5.54 -6.80 -3.20
CA LEU A 251 -5.34 -5.42 -3.64
C LEU A 251 -6.46 -5.04 -4.61
N TYR A 252 -7.14 -3.95 -4.32
CA TYR A 252 -8.03 -3.31 -5.27
C TYR A 252 -7.92 -1.80 -5.10
N GLN A 253 -6.80 -1.25 -5.55
CA GLN A 253 -6.51 0.19 -5.52
C GLN A 253 -7.11 0.82 -6.77
N ARG A 254 -8.15 1.64 -6.61
CA ARG A 254 -8.82 2.36 -7.70
C ARG A 254 -8.38 3.80 -7.79
N GLN A 255 -7.77 4.35 -6.76
CA GLN A 255 -7.25 5.70 -6.74
C GLN A 255 -6.02 5.76 -5.85
N GLY A 256 -5.05 6.60 -6.17
CA GLY A 256 -3.81 6.64 -5.42
C GLY A 256 -3.06 7.96 -5.56
N SER A 257 -2.23 8.24 -4.57
CA SER A 257 -1.24 9.31 -4.52
C SER A 257 -0.04 8.78 -3.72
N SER A 258 1.11 9.44 -3.88
CA SER A 258 2.24 9.21 -2.97
C SER A 258 1.94 9.84 -1.61
N VAL A 259 2.41 9.21 -0.53
CA VAL A 259 2.40 9.82 0.82
C VAL A 259 3.62 10.70 1.07
N GLU A 260 4.62 10.67 0.18
CA GLU A 260 5.79 11.56 0.24
C GLU A 260 5.47 12.96 -0.26
N GLU A 261 4.55 13.08 -1.20
CA GLU A 261 4.05 14.35 -1.71
C GLU A 261 2.58 14.24 -2.12
N ASP A 262 1.77 15.18 -1.67
CA ASP A 262 0.39 15.35 -2.13
C ASP A 262 0.38 16.25 -3.38
N LEU A 263 0.92 15.73 -4.49
CA LEU A 263 1.05 16.46 -5.75
C LEU A 263 0.21 15.85 -6.87
N LEU A 264 0.49 14.60 -7.24
CA LEU A 264 -0.21 13.89 -8.30
C LEU A 264 -1.07 12.75 -7.74
N CYS A 265 -2.38 12.82 -7.99
CA CYS A 265 -3.33 11.75 -7.72
C CYS A 265 -3.97 11.26 -9.01
N ILE A 266 -4.07 9.93 -9.17
CA ILE A 266 -4.77 9.30 -10.29
C ILE A 266 -5.84 8.38 -9.72
N GLY A 267 -7.09 8.57 -10.19
CA GLY A 267 -8.23 7.71 -9.94
C GLY A 267 -8.70 7.00 -11.21
N ALA A 268 -9.18 5.77 -11.07
CA ALA A 268 -10.02 5.10 -12.04
C ALA A 268 -11.40 5.77 -11.97
N GLY A 269 -11.79 6.44 -13.07
CA GLY A 269 -12.87 7.42 -13.07
C GLY A 269 -12.63 8.54 -12.05
N CYS A 270 -13.70 9.09 -11.49
CA CYS A 270 -13.62 10.18 -10.52
C CYS A 270 -12.92 9.75 -9.22
N ILE A 271 -12.10 10.65 -8.67
CA ILE A 271 -11.47 10.46 -7.36
C ILE A 271 -12.53 10.66 -6.27
N MET A 272 -12.60 9.71 -5.34
CA MET A 272 -13.55 9.68 -4.23
C MET A 272 -12.85 9.94 -2.88
N PRO A 273 -13.59 10.23 -1.79
CA PRO A 273 -12.99 10.39 -0.46
C PRO A 273 -12.23 9.15 0.04
N TYR A 274 -12.76 7.94 -0.20
CA TYR A 274 -12.08 6.68 0.12
C TYR A 274 -12.03 5.74 -1.08
N ASN A 275 -11.05 4.84 -1.08
CA ASN A 275 -10.87 3.86 -2.14
C ASN A 275 -12.07 2.87 -2.23
N THR A 276 -12.77 2.65 -1.12
CA THR A 276 -13.98 1.84 -1.04
C THR A 276 -15.20 2.50 -1.67
N ASP A 277 -15.21 3.83 -1.75
CA ASP A 277 -16.34 4.59 -2.33
C ASP A 277 -16.23 4.65 -3.87
N ASN A 278 -15.03 4.43 -4.40
CA ASN A 278 -14.79 4.32 -5.83
C ASN A 278 -15.31 2.96 -6.34
N SER A 279 -16.33 2.99 -7.20
CA SER A 279 -16.99 1.80 -7.74
C SER A 279 -16.48 1.38 -9.12
N VAL A 280 -15.50 2.10 -9.68
CA VAL A 280 -14.96 1.82 -11.01
C VAL A 280 -14.30 0.45 -11.06
N TYR A 281 -14.60 -0.29 -12.12
CA TYR A 281 -14.03 -1.61 -12.33
C TYR A 281 -12.58 -1.51 -12.84
N VAL A 282 -11.66 -2.17 -12.13
CA VAL A 282 -10.29 -2.40 -12.59
C VAL A 282 -10.12 -3.91 -12.82
N ALA A 283 -9.60 -4.27 -13.98
CA ALA A 283 -9.36 -5.67 -14.34
C ALA A 283 -8.21 -6.26 -13.50
N GLU A 284 -8.28 -7.57 -13.24
CA GLU A 284 -7.21 -8.29 -12.55
C GLU A 284 -5.87 -8.14 -13.29
N GLY A 285 -4.80 -7.83 -12.57
CA GLY A 285 -3.46 -7.66 -13.16
C GLY A 285 -3.28 -6.35 -13.93
N ARG A 286 -4.29 -5.47 -13.99
CA ARG A 286 -4.17 -4.11 -14.53
C ARG A 286 -3.57 -3.21 -13.45
N TYR A 287 -2.46 -2.55 -13.78
CA TYR A 287 -1.84 -1.53 -12.92
C TYR A 287 -1.51 -0.28 -13.72
N LEU A 288 -1.65 0.87 -13.08
CA LEU A 288 -0.97 2.10 -13.47
C LEU A 288 -0.03 2.46 -12.32
N ILE A 289 1.28 2.49 -12.57
CA ILE A 289 2.30 2.90 -11.61
C ILE A 289 3.01 4.10 -12.18
N TRP A 290 3.23 5.13 -11.37
CA TRP A 290 3.89 6.34 -11.79
C TRP A 290 4.89 6.82 -10.74
N GLY A 291 5.92 7.52 -11.21
CA GLY A 291 6.90 8.23 -10.40
C GLY A 291 7.45 9.44 -11.16
N HIS A 292 8.11 10.35 -10.47
CA HIS A 292 8.59 11.60 -11.05
C HIS A 292 10.11 11.74 -11.10
N ASN A 293 10.58 12.68 -11.92
CA ASN A 293 12.00 13.00 -12.09
C ASN A 293 12.63 13.94 -11.04
N ASP A 294 11.84 14.35 -10.05
CA ASP A 294 12.23 15.27 -8.99
C ASP A 294 12.54 16.70 -9.49
N GLY A 295 12.13 17.03 -10.71
CA GLY A 295 12.26 18.38 -11.27
C GLY A 295 11.50 19.45 -10.47
N ASN A 296 11.76 20.73 -10.70
CA ASN A 296 11.04 21.79 -10.02
C ASN A 296 9.61 21.95 -10.57
N LEU A 297 8.70 22.51 -9.76
CA LEU A 297 7.35 22.93 -10.21
C LEU A 297 7.40 24.31 -10.87
N THR A 298 8.38 24.49 -11.76
CA THR A 298 8.65 25.70 -12.51
C THR A 298 8.77 25.34 -13.98
N CYS A 299 8.38 26.26 -14.85
CA CYS A 299 8.54 26.16 -16.27
C CYS A 299 9.32 27.39 -16.77
N GLU A 300 10.16 27.19 -17.78
CA GLU A 300 10.74 28.29 -18.53
C GLU A 300 9.79 28.66 -19.68
N ASN A 301 9.53 29.96 -19.84
CA ASN A 301 8.73 30.43 -20.97
C ASN A 301 9.56 30.32 -22.25
N SER A 302 9.10 29.54 -23.22
CA SER A 302 9.56 29.60 -24.60
C SER A 302 8.50 30.32 -25.45
N GLU A 303 8.94 31.04 -26.49
CA GLU A 303 8.02 31.74 -27.40
C GLU A 303 7.24 30.78 -28.32
N ASP A 304 7.75 29.55 -28.51
CA ASP A 304 7.28 28.60 -29.53
C ASP A 304 6.58 27.33 -28.98
N SER A 305 6.47 27.14 -27.67
CA SER A 305 5.80 25.96 -27.09
C SER A 305 5.02 26.26 -25.81
N ILE A 306 4.08 25.38 -25.44
CA ILE A 306 3.43 25.43 -24.12
C ILE A 306 4.52 25.19 -23.07
N PRO A 307 4.72 26.11 -22.10
CA PRO A 307 5.74 25.95 -21.08
C PRO A 307 5.34 24.79 -20.15
N LEU A 308 6.22 23.78 -20.05
CA LEU A 308 6.03 22.61 -19.20
C LEU A 308 6.87 22.73 -17.94
N TRP A 309 6.39 22.17 -16.83
CA TRP A 309 7.22 22.01 -15.64
C TRP A 309 8.47 21.16 -15.89
N ASP A 310 9.54 21.50 -15.19
CA ASP A 310 10.73 20.65 -15.10
C ASP A 310 10.36 19.29 -14.48
N ARG A 311 9.37 19.29 -13.57
CA ARG A 311 8.76 18.08 -13.01
C ARG A 311 7.96 17.33 -14.07
N LYS A 312 8.40 16.11 -14.36
CA LYS A 312 7.82 15.17 -15.32
C LYS A 312 7.58 13.83 -14.65
N TRP A 313 6.51 13.15 -15.05
CA TRP A 313 6.16 11.83 -14.54
C TRP A 313 6.31 10.78 -15.63
N LEU A 314 6.87 9.64 -15.26
CA LEU A 314 6.80 8.42 -16.06
C LEU A 314 5.67 7.56 -15.48
N MET A 315 4.76 7.15 -16.34
CA MET A 315 3.74 6.16 -16.00
C MET A 315 3.98 4.86 -16.78
N GLN A 316 3.94 3.75 -16.06
CA GLN A 316 3.93 2.40 -16.62
C GLN A 316 2.56 1.77 -16.42
N SER A 317 2.12 1.03 -17.44
CA SER A 317 0.87 0.30 -17.40
C SER A 317 1.11 -1.19 -17.64
N THR A 318 0.26 -2.02 -17.04
CA THR A 318 0.14 -3.44 -17.37
C THR A 318 -1.31 -3.77 -17.68
N GLY A 319 -1.56 -4.82 -18.47
CA GLY A 319 -2.89 -5.18 -18.97
C GLY A 319 -3.31 -4.34 -20.19
N SER A 320 -4.24 -4.85 -20.99
CA SER A 320 -4.60 -4.27 -22.30
C SER A 320 -5.90 -3.45 -22.30
N SER A 321 -6.63 -3.38 -21.18
CA SER A 321 -7.88 -2.64 -21.10
C SER A 321 -7.62 -1.14 -20.85
N VAL A 322 -8.19 -0.29 -21.70
CA VAL A 322 -8.25 1.16 -21.46
C VAL A 322 -8.99 1.41 -20.15
N LEU A 323 -8.41 2.26 -19.29
CA LEU A 323 -9.02 2.64 -18.02
C LEU A 323 -9.43 4.12 -18.12
N PRO A 324 -10.71 4.47 -17.92
CA PRO A 324 -11.08 5.87 -17.71
C PRO A 324 -10.44 6.35 -16.42
N THR A 325 -9.79 7.50 -16.47
CA THR A 325 -9.03 8.02 -15.35
C THR A 325 -9.28 9.50 -15.13
N GLN A 326 -9.41 9.89 -13.87
CA GLN A 326 -9.26 11.27 -13.47
C GLN A 326 -7.86 11.47 -12.91
N VAL A 327 -7.18 12.48 -13.43
CA VAL A 327 -5.90 12.95 -12.93
C VAL A 327 -6.14 14.24 -12.20
N ARG A 328 -5.70 14.31 -10.94
CA ARG A 328 -5.76 15.51 -10.10
C ARG A 328 -4.34 15.92 -9.77
N ILE A 329 -4.01 17.17 -10.06
CA ILE A 329 -2.73 17.76 -9.68
C ILE A 329 -2.93 18.93 -8.73
N LYS A 330 -2.13 18.97 -7.66
CA LYS A 330 -2.09 20.09 -6.74
C LYS A 330 -1.27 21.22 -7.36
N MET A 331 -1.83 22.42 -7.38
CA MET A 331 -1.14 23.61 -7.84
C MET A 331 -0.69 24.45 -6.65
N PRO A 332 0.59 24.87 -6.58
CA PRO A 332 1.04 25.81 -5.56
C PRO A 332 0.23 27.12 -5.54
N LEU A 333 -0.24 27.56 -6.71
CA LEU A 333 -1.16 28.68 -6.87
C LEU A 333 -2.03 28.48 -8.12
N VAL A 334 -3.33 28.32 -7.92
CA VAL A 334 -4.32 28.33 -9.01
C VAL A 334 -4.61 29.78 -9.42
N LYS A 335 -4.40 30.11 -10.70
CA LYS A 335 -4.75 31.40 -11.30
C LYS A 335 -6.05 31.24 -12.08
N ASN A 336 -7.15 31.77 -11.55
CA ASN A 336 -8.52 31.65 -12.06
C ASN A 336 -8.80 32.18 -13.49
N LYS A 337 -7.77 32.55 -14.25
CA LYS A 337 -7.86 33.03 -15.65
C LYS A 337 -6.86 32.34 -16.59
N GLN A 338 -6.22 31.26 -16.14
CA GLN A 338 -5.28 30.49 -16.95
C GLN A 338 -5.85 29.12 -17.29
N ASN A 339 -5.58 28.65 -18.50
CA ASN A 339 -5.81 27.27 -18.87
C ASN A 339 -4.60 26.45 -18.43
N TYR A 340 -4.85 25.41 -17.64
CA TYR A 340 -3.88 24.37 -17.34
C TYR A 340 -4.03 23.23 -18.33
N TYR A 341 -2.90 22.66 -18.74
CA TYR A 341 -2.86 21.54 -19.67
C TYR A 341 -2.21 20.33 -19.02
N LEU A 342 -2.77 19.16 -19.28
CA LEU A 342 -2.07 17.88 -19.13
C LEU A 342 -1.51 17.52 -20.50
N VAL A 343 -0.20 17.31 -20.57
CA VAL A 343 0.48 16.89 -21.79
C VAL A 343 0.93 15.45 -21.63
N ILE A 344 0.49 14.60 -22.55
CA ILE A 344 0.83 13.17 -22.54
C ILE A 344 1.71 12.87 -23.75
N ASP A 345 2.99 12.60 -23.51
CA ASP A 345 3.92 12.13 -24.54
C ASP A 345 3.73 10.62 -24.72
N ARG A 346 3.15 10.27 -25.88
CA ARG A 346 2.84 8.89 -26.28
C ARG A 346 4.03 8.17 -26.91
N SER A 347 5.07 8.90 -27.33
CA SER A 347 6.30 8.30 -27.87
C SER A 347 7.05 7.47 -26.82
N GLY A 348 6.87 7.83 -25.54
CA GLY A 348 7.63 7.23 -24.45
C GLY A 348 9.08 7.70 -24.39
N SER A 349 9.43 8.83 -25.04
CA SER A 349 10.77 9.40 -25.02
C SER A 349 11.00 10.36 -23.84
N GLY A 350 9.95 11.00 -23.35
CA GLY A 350 10.05 12.06 -22.33
C GLY A 350 10.57 13.39 -22.89
N ALA A 351 10.71 13.48 -24.22
CA ALA A 351 11.13 14.68 -24.93
C ALA A 351 9.97 15.67 -25.11
N PHE A 352 8.72 15.20 -25.03
CA PHE A 352 7.52 16.03 -25.26
C PHE A 352 7.54 16.75 -26.61
N ASP A 353 7.91 16.03 -27.68
CA ASP A 353 7.77 16.53 -29.05
C ASP A 353 6.28 16.70 -29.39
N SER A 354 5.90 17.91 -29.81
CA SER A 354 4.52 18.30 -30.12
C SER A 354 3.75 17.35 -31.03
N LEU A 355 4.44 16.63 -31.94
CA LEU A 355 3.80 15.70 -32.86
C LEU A 355 3.36 14.38 -32.21
N ASP A 356 3.99 14.00 -31.09
CA ASP A 356 3.72 12.77 -30.36
C ASP A 356 3.02 13.04 -29.01
N CYS A 357 2.58 14.28 -28.79
CA CYS A 357 1.92 14.73 -27.57
C CYS A 357 0.41 14.92 -27.75
N ASP A 358 -0.36 14.35 -26.81
CA ASP A 358 -1.75 14.73 -26.59
C ASP A 358 -1.82 15.89 -25.58
N TYR A 359 -2.66 16.88 -25.87
CA TYR A 359 -2.87 18.04 -24.99
C TYR A 359 -4.31 18.06 -24.49
N PHE A 360 -4.50 17.99 -23.17
CA PHE A 360 -5.79 18.05 -22.53
C PHE A 360 -5.89 19.34 -21.72
N VAL A 361 -6.86 20.20 -22.05
CA VAL A 361 -7.20 21.30 -21.14
C VAL A 361 -7.93 20.73 -19.92
N HIS A 362 -7.73 21.33 -18.75
CA HIS A 362 -8.41 20.91 -17.53
C HIS A 362 -9.94 20.86 -17.68
N ASP A 363 -10.57 19.88 -17.04
CA ASP A 363 -12.03 19.74 -16.96
C ASP A 363 -12.62 20.62 -15.86
N SER A 364 -11.92 20.73 -14.73
CA SER A 364 -12.37 21.54 -13.59
C SER A 364 -11.20 21.99 -12.71
N ILE A 365 -11.44 23.04 -11.94
CA ILE A 365 -10.50 23.64 -10.99
C ILE A 365 -11.23 23.84 -9.66
N ASP A 366 -10.57 23.52 -8.56
CA ASP A 366 -10.96 23.98 -7.21
C ASP A 366 -9.87 24.91 -6.62
N SER A 367 -9.94 25.22 -5.33
CA SER A 367 -9.00 26.16 -4.71
C SER A 367 -7.52 25.78 -4.82
N ASN A 368 -7.19 24.49 -4.83
CA ASN A 368 -5.79 24.02 -4.82
C ASN A 368 -5.50 22.96 -5.90
N TYR A 369 -6.51 22.44 -6.58
CA TYR A 369 -6.36 21.31 -7.50
C TYR A 369 -6.94 21.61 -8.88
N VAL A 370 -6.30 21.00 -9.86
CA VAL A 370 -6.74 20.99 -11.26
C VAL A 370 -7.00 19.54 -11.66
N TYR A 371 -8.12 19.31 -12.35
CA TYR A 371 -8.64 17.98 -12.67
C TYR A 371 -8.72 17.78 -14.18
N PHE A 372 -8.36 16.58 -14.62
CA PHE A 372 -8.32 16.17 -16.01
C PHE A 372 -8.93 14.77 -16.13
N ASN A 373 -9.92 14.62 -16.99
CA ASN A 373 -10.52 13.34 -17.32
C ASN A 373 -9.90 12.86 -18.63
N THR A 374 -9.26 11.70 -18.58
CA THR A 374 -8.55 11.14 -19.74
C THR A 374 -8.65 9.62 -19.76
N LEU A 375 -8.10 9.01 -20.81
CA LEU A 375 -7.99 7.56 -20.97
C LEU A 375 -6.51 7.18 -20.92
N LEU A 376 -6.13 6.42 -19.91
CA LEU A 376 -4.77 5.92 -19.73
C LEU A 376 -4.71 4.41 -20.00
N SER A 377 -3.98 4.03 -21.03
CA SER A 377 -3.83 2.64 -21.50
C SER A 377 -2.37 2.17 -21.50
N ASP A 378 -1.44 3.03 -21.91
CA ASP A 378 -0.08 2.62 -22.29
C ASP A 378 1.01 3.35 -21.49
N LYS A 379 2.26 2.84 -21.57
CA LYS A 379 3.44 3.55 -21.05
C LYS A 379 3.46 4.95 -21.66
N SER A 380 3.39 5.97 -20.81
CA SER A 380 3.30 7.35 -21.24
C SER A 380 4.12 8.23 -20.30
N PHE A 381 4.64 9.34 -20.81
CA PHE A 381 5.14 10.41 -19.95
C PHE A 381 4.07 11.48 -19.78
N LEU A 382 3.92 11.95 -18.56
CA LEU A 382 2.98 13.02 -18.22
C LEU A 382 3.79 14.28 -17.88
N GLY A 383 3.43 15.38 -18.54
CA GLY A 383 3.93 16.72 -18.32
C GLY A 383 2.76 17.67 -18.06
N TRP A 384 3.05 18.79 -17.42
CA TRP A 384 2.05 19.75 -16.93
C TRP A 384 2.46 21.17 -17.27
#